data_AF-A0AAE4Z323-F1
#
_entry.id   AF-A0AAE4Z323-F1
#
_cell.length_a   1.000
_cell.length_b   1.000
_cell.length_c   1.000
_cell.angle_alpha   90.00
_cell.angle_beta   90.00
_cell.angle_gamma   90.00
#
_symmetry.space_group_name_H-M   'P 1'
#
loop_
_entity.id
_entity.type
_entity.pdbx_description
1 polymer ?
#
loop_
_entity_poly.entity_id
_entity_poly.type
_entity_poly.pdbx_seq_one_letter_code
_entity_poly.pdbx_strand_id
1 'polypeptide(L)' 'MEPEKIKAELLTEREKEVMEILFEGASNKQIGERLNISLATVKTHMINIYSKLQVSNRVQAVEKYKKIKAIKY' A
#
# COMPACT_ATOMS: atom_id res chain seq x y z
N MET A 1 -20.80 3.06 -10.10
CA MET A 1 -19.96 3.25 -8.89
C MET A 1 -18.69 2.43 -9.07
N GLU A 2 -17.53 3.07 -9.18
CA GLU A 2 -16.24 2.39 -9.38
C GLU A 2 -15.79 1.67 -8.10
N PRO A 3 -15.69 0.33 -8.10
CA PRO A 3 -15.31 -0.46 -6.92
C PRO A 3 -13.86 -0.21 -6.47
N GLU A 4 -13.04 0.46 -7.27
CA GLU A 4 -11.63 0.74 -6.95
C GLU A 4 -11.46 1.96 -6.04
N LYS A 5 -12.38 2.94 -6.11
CA LYS A 5 -12.32 4.17 -5.31
C LYS A 5 -12.52 3.89 -3.81
N ILE A 6 -13.47 2.99 -3.51
CA ILE A 6 -13.81 2.57 -2.14
C ILE A 6 -12.63 1.87 -1.45
N LYS A 7 -11.82 1.09 -2.20
CA LYS A 7 -10.72 0.29 -1.64
C LYS A 7 -9.52 1.14 -1.20
N ALA A 8 -9.34 2.31 -1.81
CA ALA A 8 -8.33 3.29 -1.40
C ALA A 8 -8.63 3.90 -0.02
N GLU A 9 -9.91 4.14 0.24
CA GLU A 9 -10.38 4.76 1.48
C GLU A 9 -10.32 3.79 2.67
N LEU A 10 -10.24 2.47 2.41
CA LEU A 10 -10.07 1.45 3.46
C LEU A 10 -8.66 1.43 4.07
N LEU A 11 -7.66 1.99 3.38
CA LEU A 11 -6.31 2.06 3.90
C LEU A 11 -6.21 3.15 4.99
N THR A 12 -5.64 2.79 6.13
CA THR A 12 -5.29 3.78 7.16
C THR A 12 -4.21 4.71 6.65
N GLU A 13 -4.01 5.85 7.33
CA GLU A 13 -2.93 6.78 6.98
C GLU A 13 -1.57 6.08 6.94
N ARG A 14 -1.30 5.24 7.95
CA ARG A 14 -0.05 4.47 8.02
C ARG A 14 0.12 3.49 6.87
N GLU A 15 -0.95 2.82 6.48
CA GLU A 15 -0.94 1.90 5.34
C GLU A 15 -0.77 2.64 4.02
N LYS A 16 -1.32 3.85 3.88
CA LYS A 16 -1.10 4.72 2.72
C LYS A 16 0.37 5.14 2.63
N GLU A 17 0.99 5.55 3.73
CA GLU A 17 2.43 5.89 3.74
C GLU A 17 3.29 4.70 3.31
N VAL A 18 3.04 3.51 3.87
CA VAL A 18 3.71 2.27 3.46
C VAL A 18 3.52 2.02 1.97
N MET A 19 2.31 2.22 1.47
CA MET A 19 1.97 1.97 0.07
C MET A 19 2.59 3.00 -0.88
N GLU A 20 2.71 4.27 -0.48
CA GLU A 20 3.38 5.31 -1.26
C GLU A 20 4.87 5.02 -1.43
N ILE A 21 5.55 4.71 -0.33
CA ILE A 21 6.98 4.38 -0.37
C ILE A 21 7.21 3.09 -1.18
N LEU A 22 6.30 2.12 -1.06
CA LEU A 22 6.33 0.89 -1.86
C LEU A 22 6.12 1.18 -3.36
N PHE A 23 5.21 2.11 -3.69
CA PHE A 23 4.92 2.56 -5.06
C PHE A 23 6.10 3.28 -5.71
N GLU A 24 6.91 3.99 -4.92
CA GLU A 24 8.19 4.58 -5.37
C GLU A 24 9.27 3.53 -5.68
N GLY A 25 9.00 2.24 -5.48
CA GLY A 25 9.93 1.14 -5.76
C GLY A 25 10.80 0.74 -4.57
N ALA A 26 10.55 1.27 -3.36
CA ALA A 26 11.35 0.95 -2.20
C ALA A 26 11.16 -0.51 -1.73
N SER A 27 12.25 -1.12 -1.26
CA SER A 27 12.21 -2.41 -0.58
C SER A 27 11.57 -2.31 0.82
N ASN A 28 11.15 -3.46 1.38
CA ASN A 28 10.56 -3.50 2.73
C ASN A 28 11.52 -2.95 3.80
N LYS A 29 12.84 -3.11 3.60
CA LYS A 29 13.86 -2.57 4.49
C LYS A 29 13.86 -1.04 4.44
N GLN A 30 13.89 -0.47 3.25
CA GLN A 30 13.83 0.98 3.05
C GLN A 30 12.52 1.59 3.58
N ILE A 31 11.39 0.88 3.40
CA ILE A 31 10.11 1.31 4.00
C ILE A 31 10.25 1.37 5.53
N GLY A 32 10.81 0.34 6.15
CA GLY A 32 11.05 0.31 7.59
C GLY A 32 11.96 1.44 8.07
N GLU A 33 13.05 1.69 7.34
CA GLU A 33 13.98 2.78 7.64
C GLU A 33 13.32 4.17 7.53
N ARG A 34 12.57 4.43 6.45
CA ARG A 34 11.88 5.71 6.25
C ARG A 34 10.77 5.95 7.26
N LEU A 35 10.07 4.88 7.64
CA LEU A 35 8.95 4.95 8.57
C LEU A 35 9.37 4.74 10.03
N ASN A 36 10.67 4.53 10.30
CA ASN A 36 11.22 4.22 11.62
C ASN A 36 10.51 3.02 12.30
N ILE A 37 10.23 1.96 11.54
CA ILE A 37 9.58 0.72 12.02
C ILE A 37 10.36 -0.52 11.61
N SER A 38 10.16 -1.62 12.35
CA SER A 38 10.83 -2.88 12.05
C SER A 38 10.33 -3.50 10.74
N LEU A 39 11.19 -4.32 10.10
CA LEU A 39 10.82 -5.13 8.94
C LEU A 39 9.59 -6.02 9.19
N ALA A 40 9.43 -6.53 10.41
CA ALA A 40 8.27 -7.33 10.80
C ALA A 40 6.98 -6.48 10.78
N THR A 41 7.05 -5.26 11.31
CA THR A 41 5.94 -4.29 11.27
C THR A 41 5.56 -3.92 9.84
N VAL A 42 6.54 -3.70 8.95
CA VAL A 42 6.27 -3.46 7.52
C VAL A 42 5.54 -4.65 6.89
N LYS A 43 5.95 -5.90 7.20
CA LYS A 43 5.26 -7.11 6.72
C LYS A 43 3.81 -7.16 7.20
N THR A 44 3.55 -6.85 8.46
CA THR A 44 2.19 -6.78 8.99
C THR A 44 1.35 -5.74 8.26
N HIS A 45 1.88 -4.54 8.02
CA HIS A 45 1.18 -3.52 7.22
C HIS A 45 0.89 -4.01 5.80
N MET A 46 1.86 -4.65 5.12
CA MET A 46 1.63 -5.20 3.78
C MET A 46 0.54 -6.26 3.75
N ILE A 47 0.48 -7.17 4.73
CA ILE A 47 -0.58 -8.19 4.82
C ILE A 47 -1.96 -7.53 4.96
N ASN A 48 -2.07 -6.52 5.82
CA ASN A 48 -3.32 -5.78 6.00
C ASN A 48 -3.71 -5.01 4.74
N ILE A 49 -2.75 -4.34 4.09
CA ILE A 49 -2.95 -3.66 2.81
C ILE A 49 -3.44 -4.64 1.75
N TYR A 50 -2.80 -5.80 1.63
CA TYR A 50 -3.18 -6.82 0.64
C TYR A 50 -4.59 -7.35 0.88
N SER A 51 -4.95 -7.60 2.13
CA SER A 51 -6.30 -7.99 2.51
C SER A 51 -7.33 -6.92 2.14
N LYS A 52 -7.08 -5.66 2.51
CA LYS A 52 -7.99 -4.52 2.24
C LYS A 52 -8.13 -4.21 0.75
N LEU A 53 -7.02 -4.26 0.01
CA LEU A 53 -7.02 -4.08 -1.43
C LEU A 53 -7.53 -5.33 -2.17
N GLN A 54 -7.70 -6.47 -1.49
CA GLN A 54 -8.00 -7.77 -2.08
C GLN A 54 -7.04 -8.12 -3.22
N VAL A 55 -5.75 -8.12 -2.89
CA VAL A 55 -4.65 -8.47 -3.80
C VAL A 55 -3.76 -9.50 -3.12
N SER A 56 -3.05 -10.30 -3.91
CA SER A 56 -2.23 -11.40 -3.38
C SER A 56 -0.73 -11.13 -3.45
N ASN A 57 -0.30 -10.10 -4.18
CA ASN A 57 1.11 -9.82 -4.37
C ASN A 57 1.40 -8.32 -4.49
N ARG A 58 2.68 -7.97 -4.35
CA ARG A 58 3.19 -6.61 -4.41
C ARG A 58 2.84 -5.91 -5.73
N VAL A 59 2.95 -6.61 -6.86
CA VAL A 59 2.70 -6.04 -8.20
C VAL A 59 1.23 -5.63 -8.32
N GLN A 60 0.31 -6.52 -7.98
CA GLN A 60 -1.13 -6.25 -7.97
C GLN A 60 -1.47 -5.10 -7.02
N ALA A 61 -0.82 -5.04 -5.85
CA ALA A 61 -1.01 -3.92 -4.93
C ALA A 61 -0.59 -2.60 -5.60
N VAL A 62 0.59 -2.54 -6.22
CA VAL A 62 1.11 -1.36 -6.92
C VAL A 62 0.20 -0.95 -8.08
N GLU A 63 -0.23 -1.89 -8.91
CA GLU A 63 -1.13 -1.60 -10.03
C GLU A 63 -2.46 -1.03 -9.57
N LYS A 64 -3.05 -1.63 -8.52
CA LYS A 64 -4.31 -1.15 -7.96
C LYS A 64 -4.16 0.23 -7.32
N TYR A 65 -3.07 0.46 -6.60
CA TYR A 65 -2.75 1.75 -6.02
C TYR A 65 -2.51 2.82 -7.09
N LYS A 66 -1.90 2.45 -8.22
CA LYS A 66 -1.74 3.33 -9.39
C LYS A 66 -3.09 3.81 -9.92
N LYS A 67 -4.06 2.90 -10.11
CA LYS A 67 -5.42 3.24 -10.56
C LYS A 67 -6.12 4.16 -9.58
N ILE A 68 -6.02 3.85 -8.28
CA ILE A 68 -6.54 4.68 -7.20
C ILE A 68 -5.97 6.11 -7.27
N LYS A 69 -4.65 6.24 -7.43
CA LYS A 69 -3.97 7.54 -7.49
C LYS A 69 -4.35 8.30 -8.77
N ALA A 70 -4.52 7.60 -9.89
CA ALA A 70 -4.97 8.18 -11.16
C ALA A 70 -6.40 8.73 -11.13
N ILE A 71 -7.30 8.17 -10.30
CA ILE A 71 -8.67 8.68 -10.13
C ILE A 71 -8.71 9.96 -9.26
N LYS A 72 -7.62 10.26 -8.55
CA LYS A 72 -7.51 11.41 -7.64
C LYS A 72 -6.95 12.68 -8.32
N TYR A 73 -6.61 12.61 -9.61
CA TYR A 73 -6.16 13.71 -10.47
C TYR A 73 -7.08 13.84 -11.69
#